data_AF-A0A9E5P614-F1
#
_entry.id   AF-A0A9E5P614-F1
#
_cell.length_a   1.000
_cell.length_b   1.000
_cell.length_c   1.000
_cell.angle_alpha   90.00
_cell.angle_beta   90.00
_cell.angle_gamma   90.00
#
_symmetry.space_group_name_H-M   'P 1'
#
loop_
_entity.id
_entity.type
_entity.pdbx_description
1 polymer ?
#
loop_
_entity_poly.entity_id
_entity_poly.type
_entity_poly.pdbx_seq_one_letter_code
_entity_poly.pdbx_strand_id
1 'polypeptide(L)'
;TYYLKGRLNMMVKNLIYGAVLVFLSLALFLRLKLAFWVMVGLPVAFLGTFLVMPLVGVSVNLISLFGFILVLGIVVDDAIVIGESAYTNMRAKGHSVDNIIEGVFKVAVPATFGV
;
A
#
# COMPACT_ATOMS: atom_id res chain seq x y z
N THR A 1 23.26 -25.35 9.86
CA THR A 1 23.06 -24.33 8.80
C THR A 1 22.02 -24.68 7.75
N TYR A 2 21.85 -25.96 7.35
CA TYR A 2 20.82 -26.38 6.36
C TYR A 2 19.36 -26.09 6.78
N TYR A 3 19.00 -26.36 8.05
CA TYR A 3 17.64 -26.09 8.55
C TYR A 3 17.24 -24.61 8.53
N LEU A 4 18.15 -23.72 8.89
CA LEU A 4 17.91 -22.27 8.87
C LEU A 4 17.70 -21.77 7.43
N LYS A 5 18.54 -22.25 6.50
CA LYS A 5 18.46 -21.90 5.08
C LYS A 5 17.16 -22.41 4.46
N GLY A 6 16.72 -23.62 4.85
CA GLY A 6 15.43 -24.18 4.45
C GLY A 6 14.24 -23.37 4.96
N ARG A 7 14.24 -22.96 6.24
CA ARG A 7 13.18 -22.11 6.80
C ARG A 7 13.15 -20.71 6.18
N LEU A 8 14.30 -20.09 5.98
CA LEU A 8 14.41 -18.82 5.28
C LEU A 8 13.85 -18.92 3.85
N ASN A 9 14.20 -19.99 3.12
CA ASN A 9 13.69 -20.19 1.78
C ASN A 9 12.16 -20.39 1.77
N MET A 10 11.62 -21.15 2.73
CA MET A 10 10.17 -21.31 2.89
C MET A 10 9.47 -19.99 3.24
N MET A 11 10.04 -19.18 4.13
CA MET A 11 9.50 -17.86 4.48
C MET A 11 9.49 -16.91 3.28
N VAL A 12 10.61 -16.83 2.54
CA VAL A 12 10.71 -16.01 1.33
C VAL A 12 9.74 -16.49 0.26
N LYS A 13 9.61 -17.79 0.06
CA LYS A 13 8.67 -18.38 -0.91
C LYS A 13 7.22 -18.07 -0.54
N ASN A 14 6.87 -18.17 0.75
CA ASN A 14 5.54 -17.79 1.24
C ASN A 14 5.26 -16.30 1.07
N LEU A 15 6.26 -15.45 1.33
CA LEU A 15 6.15 -14.00 1.10
C LEU A 15 5.88 -13.70 -0.38
N ILE A 16 6.59 -14.36 -1.29
CA ILE A 16 6.39 -14.20 -2.74
C ILE A 16 4.98 -14.65 -3.15
N TYR A 17 4.52 -15.82 -2.70
CA TYR A 17 3.15 -16.27 -3.01
C TYR A 17 2.09 -15.33 -2.44
N GLY A 18 2.28 -14.84 -1.21
CA GLY A 18 1.41 -13.84 -0.61
C GLY A 18 1.34 -12.56 -1.43
N ALA A 19 2.51 -12.03 -1.83
CA ALA A 19 2.59 -10.84 -2.68
C ALA A 19 1.91 -11.05 -4.05
N VAL A 20 2.07 -12.22 -4.67
CA VAL A 20 1.39 -12.56 -5.93
C VAL A 20 -0.12 -12.65 -5.76
N LEU A 21 -0.60 -13.25 -4.67
CA LEU A 21 -2.05 -13.34 -4.39
C LEU A 21 -2.66 -11.96 -4.16
N VAL A 22 -1.99 -11.10 -3.39
CA VAL A 22 -2.42 -9.70 -3.19
C VAL A 22 -2.39 -8.94 -4.51
N PHE A 23 -1.34 -9.11 -5.32
CA PHE A 23 -1.27 -8.49 -6.65
C PHE A 23 -2.43 -8.92 -7.55
N LEU A 24 -2.73 -10.21 -7.62
CA LEU A 24 -3.84 -10.71 -8.44
C LEU A 24 -5.19 -10.21 -7.94
N SER A 25 -5.38 -10.14 -6.61
CA SER A 25 -6.58 -9.58 -6.01
C SER A 25 -6.74 -8.10 -6.38
N LEU A 26 -5.68 -7.29 -6.21
CA LEU A 26 -5.70 -5.88 -6.63
C LEU A 26 -5.87 -5.73 -8.13
N ALA A 27 -5.19 -6.52 -8.97
CA ALA A 27 -5.27 -6.44 -10.42
C ALA A 27 -6.65 -6.83 -10.99
N LEU A 28 -7.45 -7.59 -10.24
CA LEU A 28 -8.81 -7.95 -10.63
C LEU A 28 -9.81 -6.82 -10.36
N PHE A 29 -9.61 -6.06 -9.30
CA PHE A 29 -10.48 -4.93 -8.92
C PHE A 29 -9.97 -3.57 -9.43
N LEU A 30 -8.67 -3.41 -9.64
CA LEU A 30 -7.99 -2.18 -10.06
C LEU A 30 -7.26 -2.35 -11.39
N ARG A 31 -7.04 -1.23 -12.07
CA ARG A 31 -6.17 -1.17 -13.25
C ARG A 31 -4.72 -1.52 -12.89
N LEU A 32 -4.05 -2.37 -13.68
CA LEU A 32 -2.67 -2.83 -13.43
C LEU A 32 -1.66 -1.72 -13.10
N LYS A 33 -1.78 -0.53 -13.74
CA LYS A 33 -0.86 0.59 -13.50
C LYS A 33 -0.97 1.16 -12.09
N LEU A 34 -2.17 1.24 -11.54
CA LEU A 34 -2.41 1.72 -10.16
C LEU A 34 -1.99 0.67 -9.14
N ALA A 35 -2.35 -0.60 -9.38
CA ALA A 35 -1.93 -1.71 -8.53
C ALA A 35 -0.40 -1.83 -8.38
N PHE A 36 0.37 -1.53 -9.45
CA PHE A 36 1.83 -1.52 -9.40
C PHE A 36 2.38 -0.47 -8.43
N TRP A 37 1.88 0.77 -8.48
CA TRP A 37 2.33 1.85 -7.60
C TRP A 37 1.98 1.56 -6.13
N VAL A 38 0.79 1.03 -5.88
CA VAL A 38 0.36 0.61 -4.53
C VAL A 38 1.26 -0.51 -3.99
N MET A 39 1.60 -1.50 -4.84
CA MET A 39 2.48 -2.59 -4.43
C MET A 39 3.88 -2.11 -4.04
N VAL A 40 4.43 -1.09 -4.72
CA VAL A 40 5.71 -0.47 -4.35
C VAL A 40 5.59 0.34 -3.06
N GLY A 41 4.45 0.99 -2.82
CA GLY A 41 4.17 1.72 -1.59
C GLY A 41 4.22 0.83 -0.34
N LEU A 42 3.83 -0.45 -0.47
CA LEU A 42 3.77 -1.39 0.65
C LEU A 42 5.17 -1.63 1.29
N PRO A 43 6.23 -2.08 0.58
CA PRO A 43 7.58 -2.15 1.13
C PRO A 43 8.10 -0.83 1.71
N VAL A 44 7.77 0.30 1.08
CA VAL A 44 8.20 1.63 1.55
C VAL A 44 7.58 1.94 2.91
N ALA A 45 6.29 1.65 3.10
CA ALA A 45 5.61 1.83 4.38
C ALA A 45 6.17 0.91 5.49
N PHE A 46 6.50 -0.35 5.14
CA PHE A 46 7.18 -1.28 6.06
C PHE A 46 8.55 -0.73 6.50
N LEU A 47 9.39 -0.33 5.56
CA LEU A 47 10.72 0.21 5.85
C LEU A 47 10.64 1.49 6.67
N GLY A 48 9.74 2.41 6.31
CA GLY A 48 9.52 3.65 7.07
C GLY A 48 9.08 3.37 8.51
N THR A 49 8.15 2.44 8.70
CA THR A 49 7.68 2.07 10.04
C THR A 49 8.80 1.44 10.87
N PHE A 50 9.55 0.48 10.31
CA PHE A 50 10.66 -0.15 11.03
C PHE A 50 11.81 0.79 11.34
N LEU A 51 12.02 1.83 10.52
CA LEU A 51 13.01 2.87 10.79
C LEU A 51 12.59 3.78 11.94
N VAL A 52 11.30 4.13 12.02
CA VAL A 52 10.76 5.05 13.04
C VAL A 52 10.47 4.34 14.37
N MET A 53 10.05 3.08 14.36
CA MET A 53 9.75 2.27 15.56
C MET A 53 10.80 2.38 16.68
N PRO A 54 12.11 2.17 16.42
CA PRO A 54 13.13 2.25 17.45
C PRO A 54 13.33 3.66 18.00
N LEU A 55 13.02 4.71 17.21
CA LEU A 55 13.11 6.11 17.66
C LEU A 55 12.03 6.44 18.70
N VAL A 56 10.87 5.77 18.62
CA VAL A 56 9.74 5.97 19.55
C VAL A 56 9.75 4.95 20.69
N GLY A 57 10.78 4.09 20.76
CA GLY A 57 10.89 3.05 21.80
C GLY A 57 9.89 1.90 21.65
N VAL A 58 9.28 1.75 20.46
CA VAL A 58 8.32 0.69 20.17
C VAL A 58 9.06 -0.51 19.55
N SER A 59 8.77 -1.72 20.05
CA SER A 59 9.30 -2.97 19.53
C SER A 59 8.28 -3.70 18.66
N VAL A 60 8.76 -4.61 17.80
CA VAL A 60 7.90 -5.49 17.01
C VAL A 60 7.34 -6.58 17.91
N ASN A 61 6.09 -6.41 18.33
CA ASN A 61 5.32 -7.36 19.12
C ASN A 61 3.92 -7.56 18.50
N LEU A 62 3.11 -8.45 19.08
CA LEU A 62 1.77 -8.76 18.55
C LEU A 62 0.86 -7.52 18.47
N ILE A 63 0.88 -6.65 19.49
CA ILE A 63 0.05 -5.43 19.51
C ILE A 63 0.49 -4.48 18.39
N SER A 64 1.80 -4.25 18.25
CA SER A 64 2.32 -3.39 17.18
C SER A 64 2.06 -3.97 15.79
N LEU A 65 2.09 -5.30 15.64
CA LEU A 65 1.76 -5.97 14.37
C LEU A 65 0.27 -5.82 14.02
N PHE A 66 -0.62 -5.91 15.02
CA PHE A 66 -2.05 -5.63 14.80
C PHE A 66 -2.29 -4.18 14.40
N GLY A 67 -1.69 -3.22 15.13
CA GLY A 67 -1.77 -1.80 14.77
C GLY A 67 -1.22 -1.53 13.37
N PHE A 68 -0.12 -2.21 13.02
CA PHE A 68 0.47 -2.12 11.69
C PHE A 68 -0.47 -2.64 10.59
N ILE A 69 -1.12 -3.80 10.77
CA ILE A 69 -2.08 -4.33 9.80
C ILE A 69 -3.27 -3.37 9.61
N LEU A 70 -3.78 -2.78 10.69
CA LEU A 70 -4.89 -1.82 10.63
C LEU A 70 -4.51 -0.56 9.84
N VAL A 71 -3.38 0.07 10.18
CA VAL A 71 -2.91 1.29 9.50
C VAL A 71 -2.56 1.01 8.04
N LEU A 72 -1.97 -0.15 7.76
CA LEU A 72 -1.63 -0.55 6.40
C LEU A 72 -2.88 -0.67 5.51
N GLY A 73 -3.99 -1.19 6.04
CA GLY A 73 -5.27 -1.22 5.32
C GLY A 73 -5.74 0.17 4.93
N ILE A 74 -5.78 1.09 5.91
CA ILE A 74 -6.20 2.49 5.70
C ILE A 74 -5.34 3.18 4.64
N VAL A 75 -4.01 3.11 4.77
CA VAL A 75 -3.09 3.77 3.85
C VAL A 75 -3.22 3.25 2.42
N VAL A 76 -3.41 1.93 2.25
CA VAL A 76 -3.57 1.32 0.92
C VAL A 76 -4.90 1.73 0.29
N ASP A 77 -5.98 1.72 1.06
CA ASP A 77 -7.31 2.12 0.58
C ASP A 77 -7.31 3.59 0.13
N ASP A 78 -6.72 4.50 0.91
CA ASP A 78 -6.59 5.92 0.56
C ASP A 78 -5.79 6.12 -0.74
N ALA A 79 -4.66 5.41 -0.87
CA ALA A 79 -3.81 5.49 -2.06
C ALA A 79 -4.56 5.01 -3.33
N ILE A 80 -5.39 3.98 -3.19
CA ILE A 80 -6.22 3.44 -4.27
C ILE A 80 -7.29 4.47 -4.70
N VAL A 81 -8.03 5.04 -3.74
CA VAL A 81 -9.11 5.99 -4.02
C VAL A 81 -8.60 7.26 -4.70
N ILE A 82 -7.51 7.83 -4.17
CA ILE A 82 -6.88 9.04 -4.74
C ILE A 82 -6.36 8.76 -6.16
N GLY A 83 -5.71 7.62 -6.36
CA GLY A 83 -5.16 7.23 -7.65
C GLY A 83 -6.22 7.00 -8.73
N GLU A 84 -7.31 6.29 -8.40
CA GLU A 84 -8.43 6.08 -9.33
C GLU A 84 -9.17 7.41 -9.63
N SER A 85 -9.35 8.30 -8.65
CA SER A 85 -10.00 9.60 -8.87
C SER A 85 -9.17 10.51 -9.77
N ALA A 86 -7.86 10.60 -9.52
CA ALA A 86 -6.94 11.36 -10.36
C ALA A 86 -6.94 10.84 -11.81
N TYR A 87 -6.87 9.51 -11.97
CA TYR A 87 -6.89 8.87 -13.28
C TYR A 87 -8.22 9.07 -14.02
N THR A 88 -9.34 8.95 -13.31
CA THR A 88 -10.68 9.12 -13.88
C THR A 88 -10.89 10.56 -14.35
N ASN A 89 -10.50 11.56 -13.55
CA ASN A 89 -10.65 12.96 -13.94
C ASN A 89 -9.74 13.34 -15.12
N MET A 90 -8.50 12.84 -15.12
CA MET A 90 -7.56 12.98 -16.25
C MET A 90 -8.10 12.36 -17.54
N ARG A 91 -8.75 11.19 -17.47
CA ARG A 91 -9.40 10.58 -18.64
C ARG A 91 -10.61 11.38 -19.14
N ALA A 92 -11.39 11.96 -18.23
CA ALA A 92 -12.60 12.69 -18.58
C ALA A 92 -12.31 14.08 -19.18
N LYS A 93 -11.32 14.79 -18.65
CA LYS A 93 -11.03 16.20 -19.01
C LYS A 93 -9.77 16.39 -19.84
N GLY A 94 -9.00 15.33 -20.05
CA GLY A 94 -7.73 15.34 -20.78
C GLY A 94 -6.50 15.39 -19.88
N HIS A 95 -5.35 15.09 -20.46
CA HIS A 95 -4.05 15.02 -19.79
C HIS A 95 -3.48 16.43 -19.51
N SER A 96 -3.96 17.08 -18.46
CA SER A 96 -3.34 18.28 -17.88
C SER A 96 -3.09 18.07 -16.39
N VAL A 97 -2.09 18.78 -15.85
CA VAL A 97 -1.77 18.73 -14.42
C VAL A 97 -2.95 19.24 -13.59
N ASP A 98 -3.64 20.28 -14.07
CA ASP A 98 -4.81 20.85 -13.39
C ASP A 98 -5.95 19.84 -13.24
N ASN A 99 -6.21 19.02 -14.26
CA ASN A 99 -7.24 17.99 -14.22
C ASN A 99 -6.88 16.86 -13.23
N ILE A 100 -5.58 16.53 -13.09
CA ILE A 100 -5.10 15.56 -12.11
C ILE A 100 -5.31 16.12 -10.70
N ILE A 101 -4.90 17.38 -10.48
CA ILE A 101 -5.02 18.07 -9.20
C ILE A 101 -6.49 18.13 -8.75
N GLU A 102 -7.40 18.54 -9.64
CA GLU A 102 -8.83 18.57 -9.36
C GLU A 102 -9.39 17.17 -9.01
N GLY A 103 -8.92 16.13 -9.71
CA GLY A 103 -9.31 14.75 -9.45
C GLY A 103 -8.88 14.28 -8.06
N VAL A 104 -7.68 14.67 -7.61
CA VAL A 104 -7.19 14.39 -6.25
C VAL A 104 -8.01 15.15 -5.21
N PHE A 105 -8.24 16.45 -5.39
CA PHE A 105 -8.97 17.27 -4.42
C PHE A 105 -10.43 16.83 -4.23
N LYS A 106 -11.05 16.24 -5.25
CA LYS A 106 -12.42 15.69 -5.15
C LYS A 106 -12.57 14.63 -4.05
N VAL A 107 -11.51 13.86 -3.77
CA VAL A 107 -11.51 12.77 -2.79
C VAL A 107 -10.60 13.04 -1.59
N ALA A 108 -9.93 14.20 -1.54
CA ALA A 108 -9.00 14.54 -0.47
C ALA A 108 -9.69 14.63 0.90
N VAL A 109 -10.83 15.34 0.99
CA VAL A 109 -11.58 15.50 2.25
C VAL A 109 -12.03 14.15 2.84
N PRO A 110 -12.72 13.26 2.08
CA PRO A 110 -13.10 11.97 2.63
C PRO A 110 -11.91 11.05 2.92
N ALA A 111 -10.81 11.13 2.17
CA ALA A 111 -9.61 10.34 2.46
C ALA A 111 -8.93 10.77 3.77
N THR A 112 -8.81 12.08 4.03
CA THR A 112 -8.11 12.56 5.24
C THR A 112 -8.94 12.54 6.52
N PHE A 113 -10.27 12.64 6.40
CA PHE A 113 -11.18 12.77 7.55
C PHE A 113 -12.25 11.67 7.65
N GLY A 114 -12.29 10.72 6.71
CA GLY A 114 -13.29 9.66 6.67
C GLY A 114 -13.01 8.47 7.57
N VAL A 115 -11.83 8.44 8.22
CA VAL A 115 -11.36 7.37 9.11
C VAL A 115 -11.26 7.87 10.55
#